data_AF-B5JPW3-F1
#
_entry.id   AF-B5JPW3-F1
#
_cell.length_a   1.000
_cell.length_b   1.000
_cell.length_c   1.000
_cell.angle_alpha   90.00
_cell.angle_beta   90.00
_cell.angle_gamma   90.00
#
_symmetry.space_group_name_H-M   'P 1'
#
loop_
_entity.id
_entity.type
_entity.pdbx_description
1 polymer ?
#
loop_
_entity_poly.entity_id
_entity_poly.type
_entity_poly.pdbx_seq_one_letter_code
_entity_poly.pdbx_strand_id
1 'polypeptide(L)' 'MKCRALVVGFTSDWLFPPAQNREIALAMLRQGKEASYLQLDMDLGHDSFLVDSPELFDLTRAFLA' A
#
# COMPACT_ATOMS: atom_id res chain seq x y z
N MET A 1 -9.07 14.34 -13.25
CA MET A 1 -9.40 14.13 -11.82
C MET A 1 -8.10 14.01 -11.05
N LYS A 2 -7.82 14.91 -10.10
CA LYS A 2 -6.64 14.82 -9.22
C LYS A 2 -7.00 13.95 -8.03
N CYS A 3 -6.23 12.89 -7.80
CA CYS A 3 -6.42 11.94 -6.72
C CYS A 3 -5.02 11.58 -6.21
N ARG A 4 -4.82 11.75 -4.90
CA ARG A 4 -3.68 11.18 -4.19
C ARG A 4 -3.95 9.69 -3.99
N ALA A 5 -2.93 8.85 -4.14
CA ALA A 5 -3.03 7.42 -3.88
C ALA A 5 -1.98 6.95 -2.86
N LEU A 6 -2.40 6.09 -1.94
CA LEU A 6 -1.53 5.30 -1.07
C LEU A 6 -1.68 3.83 -1.46
N VAL A 7 -0.57 3.17 -1.78
CA VAL A 7 -0.52 1.75 -2.08
C VAL A 7 0.30 1.06 -1.00
N VAL A 8 -0.27 0.03 -0.38
CA VAL A 8 0.39 -0.74 0.68
C VAL A 8 0.48 -2.21 0.25
N GLY A 9 1.64 -2.83 0.41
CA GLY A 9 1.82 -4.28 0.25
C GLY A 9 2.34 -4.92 1.53
N PHE A 10 2.18 -6.24 1.66
CA PHE A 10 2.61 -7.00 2.83
C PHE A 10 3.64 -8.06 2.42
N THR A 11 4.77 -8.15 3.13
CA THR A 11 5.92 -9.02 2.78
C THR A 11 5.52 -10.48 2.53
N SER A 12 4.56 -11.00 3.29
CA SER A 12 4.07 -12.38 3.17
C SER A 12 2.89 -12.58 2.22
N ASP A 13 2.36 -11.51 1.58
CA ASP A 13 1.25 -11.65 0.63
C ASP A 13 1.72 -12.33 -0.66
N TRP A 14 1.23 -13.54 -0.89
CA TRP A 14 1.50 -14.33 -2.09
C TRP A 14 0.37 -14.22 -3.13
N LEU A 15 -0.83 -13.78 -2.71
CA LEU A 15 -2.00 -13.63 -3.58
C LEU A 15 -1.91 -12.32 -4.38
N PHE A 16 -1.49 -11.24 -3.70
CA PHE A 16 -1.17 -9.94 -4.31
C PHE A 16 0.25 -9.52 -3.92
N PRO A 17 1.29 -10.11 -4.57
CA PRO A 17 2.68 -9.88 -4.20
C PRO A 17 3.07 -8.39 -4.12
N PRO A 18 3.87 -7.97 -3.13
CA PRO A 18 4.29 -6.58 -2.97
C PRO A 18 4.89 -5.93 -4.22
N ALA A 19 5.55 -6.71 -5.07
CA ALA A 19 6.08 -6.25 -6.35
C ALA A 19 4.97 -5.74 -7.29
N GLN A 20 3.82 -6.42 -7.35
CA GLN A 20 2.68 -5.98 -8.17
C GLN A 20 2.06 -4.69 -7.61
N ASN A 21 1.96 -4.58 -6.28
CA ASN A 21 1.50 -3.33 -5.64
C ASN A 21 2.45 -2.16 -5.95
N ARG A 22 3.76 -2.40 -5.95
CA ARG A 22 4.76 -1.40 -6.35
C ARG A 22 4.59 -0.96 -7.79
N GLU A 23 4.29 -1.89 -8.71
CA GLU A 23 4.03 -1.58 -10.11
C GLU A 23 2.82 -0.65 -10.30
N ILE A 24 1.75 -0.84 -9.52
CA ILE A 24 0.58 0.05 -9.52
C ILE A 24 0.99 1.49 -9.16
N ALA A 25 1.75 1.66 -8.08
CA ALA A 25 2.21 2.99 -7.66
C ALA A 25 3.11 3.63 -8.73
N LEU A 26 4.03 2.88 -9.31
CA LEU A 26 4.89 3.36 -10.41
C LEU A 26 4.08 3.74 -11.65
N ALA A 27 3.04 2.98 -12.00
CA ALA A 27 2.16 3.30 -13.12
C ALA A 27 1.34 4.57 -12.89
N MET A 28 0.93 4.85 -11.65
CA MET A 28 0.28 6.11 -11.28
C MET A 28 1.26 7.29 -11.38
N LEU A 29 2.47 7.15 -10.84
CA LEU A 29 3.52 8.17 -10.93
C LEU A 29 3.89 8.51 -12.38
N ARG A 30 4.02 7.51 -13.25
CA ARG A 30 4.30 7.69 -14.69
C ARG A 30 3.22 8.49 -15.42
N GLN A 31 1.99 8.51 -14.91
CA GLN A 31 0.89 9.30 -15.45
C GLN A 31 0.78 10.68 -14.80
N GLY A 32 1.77 11.11 -14.00
CA GLY A 32 1.78 12.38 -13.30
C GLY A 32 0.79 12.46 -12.13
N LYS A 33 0.37 11.31 -11.59
CA LYS A 33 -0.48 11.25 -10.38
C LYS A 33 0.40 11.24 -9.12
N GLU A 34 -0.10 11.83 -8.04
CA GLU A 34 0.54 11.75 -6.73
C GLU A 34 0.26 10.37 -6.11
N ALA A 35 1.27 9.51 -6.04
CA ALA A 35 1.14 8.18 -5.46
C ALA A 35 2.31 7.87 -4.51
N SER A 36 2.01 7.20 -3.40
CA SER A 36 2.98 6.70 -2.42
C SER A 36 2.89 5.18 -2.32
N TYR A 37 4.01 4.52 -2.07
CA TYR A 37 4.08 3.07 -1.85
C TYR A 37 4.86 2.75 -0.59
N LEU A 38 4.28 1.88 0.24
CA LEU A 38 4.98 1.24 1.36
C LEU A 38 4.76 -0.26 1.34
N GLN A 39 5.77 -0.99 1.84
CA GLN A 39 5.69 -2.41 2.07
C GLN A 39 5.83 -2.65 3.57
N LEU A 40 4.82 -3.27 4.18
CA LEU A 40 4.80 -3.62 5.59
C LEU A 40 5.29 -5.04 5.80
N ASP A 41 6.05 -5.25 6.88
CA ASP A 41 6.48 -6.58 7.27
C ASP A 41 5.44 -7.22 8.18
N MET A 42 4.63 -8.12 7.61
CA MET A 42 3.54 -8.81 8.30
C MET A 42 3.49 -10.26 7.81
N ASP A 43 3.03 -11.18 8.65
CA ASP A 43 3.10 -12.63 8.46
C ASP A 43 1.76 -13.30 8.12
N LEU A 44 0.66 -12.52 8.07
CA LEU A 44 -0.69 -13.02 7.78
C LEU A 44 -1.08 -12.97 6.29
N GLY A 45 -0.09 -12.78 5.41
CA GLY A 45 -0.29 -12.72 3.98
C GLY A 45 -1.25 -11.63 3.56
N HIS A 46 -2.18 -11.98 2.67
CA HIS A 46 -3.20 -11.07 2.17
C HIS A 46 -4.08 -10.51 3.28
N ASP A 47 -4.44 -11.31 4.27
CA ASP A 47 -5.38 -10.88 5.33
C ASP A 47 -4.74 -9.91 6.33
N SER A 48 -3.47 -9.55 6.16
CA SER A 48 -2.75 -8.56 6.99
C SER A 48 -3.45 -7.19 7.05
N PHE A 49 -4.25 -6.81 6.05
CA PHE A 49 -5.02 -5.56 6.10
C PHE A 49 -6.29 -5.62 6.97
N LEU A 50 -6.73 -6.81 7.37
CA LEU A 50 -7.95 -7.02 8.16
C LEU A 50 -7.69 -7.06 9.67
N VAL A 51 -6.44 -7.17 10.09
CA VAL A 51 -6.06 -7.27 11.49
C VAL A 51 -5.64 -5.93 12.08
N ASP A 52 -5.57 -5.87 13.41
CA ASP A 52 -5.06 -4.70 14.11
C ASP A 52 -3.57 -4.51 13.79
N SER A 53 -3.28 -3.46 13.02
CA SER A 53 -1.93 -3.08 12.62
C SER A 53 -1.76 -1.59 12.85
N PRO A 54 -1.14 -1.19 13.98
CA PRO A 54 -0.90 0.22 14.29
C PRO A 54 -0.15 0.94 13.17
N GLU A 55 0.82 0.27 12.54
CA GLU A 55 1.61 0.81 11.43
C GLU A 55 0.73 1.11 10.21
N LEU A 56 -0.11 0.17 9.78
CA LEU A 56 -1.05 0.38 8.68
C LEU A 56 -2.05 1.51 8.99
N PHE A 57 -2.55 1.56 10.21
CA PHE A 57 -3.54 2.55 10.62
C PHE A 57 -2.95 3.96 10.72
N ASP A 58 -1.74 4.10 11.25
CA ASP A 58 -1.05 5.39 11.33
C ASP A 58 -0.69 5.91 9.93
N LEU A 59 -0.24 5.03 9.03
CA LEU A 59 -0.03 5.37 7.62
C LEU A 59 -1.31 5.85 6.94
N THR A 60 -2.41 5.13 7.15
CA THR A 60 -3.71 5.48 6.57
C THR A 60 -4.22 6.81 7.13
N ARG A 61 -4.09 7.03 8.45
CA ARG A 61 -4.46 8.30 9.10
C ARG A 61 -3.63 9.46 8.57
N ALA A 62 -2.30 9.31 8.48
CA ALA A 62 -1.41 10.34 7.96
C ALA A 62 -1.70 10.67 6.48
N PHE A 63 -2.11 9.69 5.69
CA PHE A 63 -2.48 9.91 4.30
C PHE A 63 -3.83 10.60 4.11
N LEU A 64 -4.80 10.39 5.03
CA LEU A 64 -6.13 10.98 4.94
C LEU A 64 -6.25 12.37 5.58
N ALA A 65 -5.29 12.76 6.42
CA ALA A 65 -5.17 14.11 6.96
C ALA A 65 -4.87 15.15 5.87
#